data_AF-A0A933I439-F1
#
_entry.id   AF-A0A933I439-F1
#
_cell.length_a   1.000
_cell.length_b   1.000
_cell.length_c   1.000
_cell.angle_alpha   90.00
_cell.angle_beta   90.00
_cell.angle_gamma   90.00
#
_symmetry.space_group_name_H-M   'P 1'
#
loop_
_entity.id
_entity.type
_entity.pdbx_description
1 polymer ?
#
loop_
_entity_poly.entity_id
_entity_poly.type
_entity_poly.pdbx_seq_one_letter_code
_entity_poly.pdbx_strand_id
1 'polypeptide(L)'
;MEQLYNIYQIKHIMATCLTNGSSNLVTRETGKKIREAIEGMLEKELDGTVVTLDFDGIGIIDYSCADEIIAKLITRLNPSS
;
A
#
# COMPACT_ATOMS: atom_id res chain seq x y z
N MET A 1 7.13 5.31 26.01
CA MET A 1 7.61 5.11 24.63
C MET A 1 6.66 5.82 23.72
N GLU A 2 7.13 6.83 22.99
CA GLU A 2 6.34 7.40 21.89
C GLU A 2 6.36 6.38 20.76
N GLN A 3 5.18 5.92 20.34
CA GLN A 3 5.06 5.03 19.21
C GLN A 3 5.26 5.85 17.94
N LEU A 4 6.25 5.46 17.13
CA LEU A 4 6.47 6.10 15.83
C LEU A 4 5.27 5.79 14.93
N TYR A 5 4.68 6.83 14.37
CA TYR A 5 3.47 6.76 13.58
C TYR A 5 3.69 7.41 12.22
N ASN A 6 3.62 6.60 11.16
CA ASN A 6 3.83 7.06 9.78
C ASN A 6 2.53 6.89 8.98
N ILE A 7 2.24 7.88 8.13
CA ILE A 7 1.07 7.85 7.24
C ILE A 7 1.56 7.76 5.81
N TYR A 8 1.16 6.70 5.12
CA TYR A 8 1.43 6.48 3.70
C TYR A 8 0.20 6.85 2.90
N GLN A 9 0.28 7.99 2.23
CA GLN A 9 -0.75 8.47 1.31
C GLN A 9 -0.70 7.64 0.02
N ILE A 10 -1.65 6.73 -0.19
CA ILE A 10 -1.66 5.81 -1.34
C ILE A 10 -1.70 6.59 -2.65
N LYS A 11 -2.41 7.72 -2.70
CA LYS A 11 -2.42 8.63 -3.87
C LYS A 11 -1.01 9.11 -4.27
N HIS A 12 -0.13 9.37 -3.31
CA HIS A 12 1.25 9.79 -3.61
C HIS A 12 2.08 8.62 -4.14
N ILE A 13 1.89 7.43 -3.58
CA ILE A 13 2.55 6.21 -4.07
C ILE A 13 2.08 5.88 -5.49
N MET A 14 0.78 6.07 -5.78
CA MET A 14 0.27 5.92 -7.14
C MET A 14 0.91 6.92 -8.11
N ALA A 15 1.06 8.17 -7.71
CA ALA A 15 1.69 9.21 -8.54
C ALA A 15 3.17 8.91 -8.84
N THR A 16 3.89 8.21 -7.96
CA THR A 16 5.28 7.80 -8.21
C THR A 16 5.38 6.49 -8.99
N CYS A 17 4.44 5.55 -8.82
CA CYS A 17 4.47 4.24 -9.45
C CYS A 17 3.79 4.17 -10.83
N LEU A 18 2.85 5.08 -11.12
CA LEU A 18 2.00 5.03 -12.32
C LEU A 18 2.23 6.25 -13.22
N THR A 19 2.45 6.00 -14.50
CA THR A 19 2.68 7.04 -15.51
C THR A 19 1.41 7.56 -16.18
N ASN A 20 0.25 6.97 -15.86
CA ASN A 20 -1.01 7.23 -16.55
C ASN A 20 -1.92 8.26 -15.86
N GLY A 21 -1.52 8.79 -14.70
CA GLY A 21 -2.31 9.77 -13.94
C GLY A 21 -3.63 9.23 -13.39
N SER A 22 -3.84 7.91 -13.40
CA SER A 22 -5.05 7.28 -12.88
C SER A 22 -5.07 7.34 -11.35
N SER A 23 -6.18 7.79 -10.77
CA SER A 23 -6.51 7.64 -9.35
C SER A 23 -7.26 6.34 -9.03
N ASN A 24 -7.42 5.47 -10.04
CA ASN A 24 -8.14 4.20 -9.92
C ASN A 24 -7.18 3.02 -9.71
N LEU A 25 -7.49 2.20 -8.70
CA LEU A 25 -6.86 0.93 -8.35
C LEU A 25 -7.69 -0.24 -8.91
N VAL A 26 -7.70 -0.36 -10.23
CA VAL A 26 -8.65 -1.26 -10.92
C VAL A 26 -8.02 -2.45 -11.62
N THR A 27 -6.69 -2.55 -11.65
CA THR A 27 -6.00 -3.69 -12.25
C THR A 27 -5.10 -4.39 -11.24
N ARG A 28 -4.98 -5.72 -11.37
CA ARG A 28 -4.04 -6.52 -10.54
C ARG A 28 -2.59 -6.05 -10.73
N GLU A 29 -2.20 -5.69 -11.96
CA GLU A 29 -0.86 -5.18 -12.26
C GLU A 29 -0.59 -3.85 -11.53
N THR A 30 -1.56 -2.92 -11.52
CA THR A 30 -1.47 -1.69 -10.73
C THR A 30 -1.36 -1.99 -9.24
N GLY A 31 -2.17 -2.92 -8.74
CA GLY A 31 -2.14 -3.35 -7.33
C GLY A 31 -0.80 -3.94 -6.93
N LYS A 32 -0.23 -4.78 -7.78
CA LYS A 32 1.08 -5.40 -7.56
C LYS A 32 2.19 -4.35 -7.46
N LYS A 33 2.25 -3.38 -8.37
CA LYS A 33 3.25 -2.31 -8.36
C LYS A 33 3.19 -1.47 -7.07
N ILE A 34 1.98 -1.15 -6.63
CA ILE A 34 1.76 -0.36 -5.42
C ILE A 34 2.11 -1.18 -4.18
N ARG A 35 1.72 -2.45 -4.13
CA ARG A 35 2.12 -3.35 -3.05
C ARG A 35 3.65 -3.42 -2.93
N GLU A 36 4.34 -3.66 -4.03
CA GLU A 36 5.82 -3.76 -4.03
C GLU A 36 6.47 -2.45 -3.55
N ALA A 37 5.90 -1.29 -3.89
CA ALA A 37 6.36 -0.01 -3.37
C ALA A 37 6.12 0.14 -1.86
N ILE A 38 4.94 -0.26 -1.37
CA ILE A 38 4.62 -0.27 0.06
C ILE A 38 5.56 -1.22 0.81
N GLU A 39 5.76 -2.44 0.32
CA GLU A 39 6.67 -3.43 0.89
C GLU A 39 8.09 -2.85 1.04
N GLY A 40 8.64 -2.24 -0.01
CA GLY A 40 9.96 -1.60 0.03
C GLY A 40 10.05 -0.33 0.90
N MET A 41 8.92 0.32 1.22
CA MET A 41 8.88 1.39 2.21
C MET A 41 8.87 0.82 3.63
N LEU A 42 8.04 -0.19 3.89
CA LEU A 42 7.94 -0.88 5.18
C LEU A 42 9.26 -1.52 5.60
N GLU A 43 10.03 -2.10 4.66
CA GLU A 43 11.37 -2.65 4.95
C GLU A 43 12.37 -1.63 5.51
N LYS A 44 12.11 -0.32 5.33
CA LYS A 44 12.96 0.76 5.83
C LYS A 44 12.49 1.32 7.15
N GLU A 45 11.32 0.91 7.63
CA GLU A 45 10.77 1.37 8.90
C GLU A 45 11.46 0.69 10.08
N LEU A 46 11.45 1.36 11.22
CA LEU A 46 11.96 0.78 12.47
C LEU A 46 10.98 -0.23 13.04
N ASP A 47 11.49 -1.25 13.73
CA ASP A 47 10.66 -2.23 14.43
C ASP A 47 9.70 -1.54 15.42
N GLY A 48 8.44 -1.96 15.38
CA GLY A 48 7.37 -1.41 16.21
C GLY A 48 6.73 -0.11 15.68
N THR A 49 7.15 0.39 14.51
CA THR A 49 6.50 1.51 13.83
C THR A 49 5.09 1.14 13.40
N VAL A 50 4.12 2.01 13.68
CA VAL A 50 2.76 1.86 13.17
C VAL A 50 2.63 2.65 11.88
N VAL A 51 2.26 1.94 10.82
CA VAL A 51 2.04 2.55 9.50
C VAL A 51 0.55 2.54 9.18
N THR A 52 0.04 3.71 8.83
CA THR A 52 -1.33 3.90 8.34
C THR A 52 -1.32 4.07 6.84
N LEU A 53 -2.05 3.20 6.14
CA LEU A 53 -2.28 3.33 4.70
C LEU A 53 -3.53 4.20 4.48
N ASP A 54 -3.33 5.42 3.98
CA ASP A 54 -4.41 6.36 3.72
C ASP A 54 -4.85 6.31 2.25
N PHE A 55 -6.08 5.85 2.03
CA PHE A 55 -6.72 5.73 0.72
C PHE A 55 -7.57 6.95 0.35
N ASP A 56 -7.47 8.06 1.10
CA ASP A 56 -8.10 9.32 0.73
C ASP A 56 -7.71 9.75 -0.70
N GLY A 57 -8.70 10.19 -1.47
CA GLY A 57 -8.54 10.62 -2.87
C GLY A 57 -8.38 9.49 -3.89
N ILE A 58 -8.47 8.21 -3.49
CA ILE A 58 -8.56 7.09 -4.43
C ILE A 58 -9.99 7.01 -5.00
N GLY A 59 -10.10 6.90 -6.33
CA GLY A 59 -11.39 6.90 -7.02
C GLY A 59 -12.12 5.57 -6.88
N ILE A 60 -11.70 4.57 -7.65
CA ILE A 60 -12.27 3.22 -7.64
C ILE A 60 -11.20 2.22 -7.21
N ILE A 61 -11.55 1.32 -6.30
CA ILE A 61 -10.75 0.14 -5.95
C ILE A 61 -11.52 -1.09 -6.40
N ASP A 62 -10.97 -1.82 -7.38
CA ASP A 62 -11.53 -3.10 -7.79
C ASP A 62 -11.18 -4.21 -6.78
N TYR A 63 -12.05 -5.20 -6.64
CA TYR A 63 -11.86 -6.32 -5.71
C TYR A 63 -10.53 -7.05 -5.94
N SER A 64 -10.14 -7.23 -7.20
CA SER A 64 -8.89 -7.91 -7.53
C SER A 64 -7.64 -7.10 -7.14
N CYS A 65 -7.76 -5.77 -7.07
CA CYS A 65 -6.69 -4.87 -6.65
C CYS A 65 -6.62 -4.78 -5.12
N ALA A 66 -7.78 -4.72 -4.46
CA ALA A 66 -7.87 -4.77 -3.00
C ALA A 66 -7.28 -6.07 -2.44
N ASP A 67 -7.61 -7.22 -3.04
CA ASP A 67 -7.01 -8.51 -2.69
C ASP A 67 -5.48 -8.51 -2.90
N GLU A 68 -5.02 -7.96 -4.03
CA GLU A 68 -3.59 -7.90 -4.35
C GLU A 68 -2.77 -7.02 -3.38
N ILE A 69 -3.34 -5.92 -2.89
CA ILE A 69 -2.68 -5.01 -1.95
C ILE A 69 -2.92 -5.47 -0.51
N ILE A 70 -4.17 -5.49 -0.06
CA ILE A 70 -4.53 -5.71 1.35
C ILE A 70 -4.28 -7.15 1.77
N ALA A 71 -4.83 -8.13 1.05
CA ALA A 71 -4.73 -9.53 1.47
C ALA A 71 -3.26 -9.99 1.45
N LYS A 72 -2.51 -9.64 0.41
CA LYS A 72 -1.09 -10.03 0.32
C LYS A 72 -0.20 -9.30 1.32
N LEU A 73 -0.44 -8.02 1.61
CA LEU A 73 0.29 -7.34 2.69
C LEU A 73 0.05 -8.05 4.02
N ILE A 74 -1.20 -8.37 4.35
CA ILE A 74 -1.53 -9.07 5.60
C ILE A 74 -0.83 -10.45 5.66
N THR A 75 -0.95 -11.26 4.61
CA THR A 75 -0.34 -12.61 4.57
C THR A 75 1.18 -12.57 4.63
N ARG A 76 1.83 -11.62 3.94
CA ARG A 76 3.30 -11.58 3.85
C ARG A 76 3.94 -10.94 5.08
N LEU A 77 3.29 -9.95 5.69
CA LEU A 77 3.78 -9.29 6.89
C LEU A 77 3.41 -10.05 8.17
N ASN A 78 2.43 -10.96 8.10
CA ASN A 78 2.09 -11.85 9.20
C ASN A 78 2.19 -13.33 8.78
N PRO A 79 3.42 -13.85 8.55
CA PRO A 79 3.66 -15.21 8.06
C PRO A 79 3.28 -16.31 9.08
N SER A 80 2.78 -15.94 10.27
CA SER A 80 2.35 -16.85 11.33
C SER A 80 0.86 -17.21 11.27
N SER A 81 0.12 -16.75 10.25
CA SER A 81 -1.32 -16.98 10.08
C SER A 81 -1.64 -18.18 9.20
#